data_AF-A0A933HSP2-F1
#
_entry.id   AF-A0A933HSP2-F1
#
_cell.length_a   1.000
_cell.length_b   1.000
_cell.length_c   1.000
_cell.angle_alpha   90.00
_cell.angle_beta   90.00
_cell.angle_gamma   90.00
#
_symmetry.space_group_name_H-M   'P 1'
#
loop_
_entity.id
_entity.type
_entity.pdbx_description
1 polymer ?
#
loop_
_entity_poly.entity_id
_entity_poly.type
_entity_poly.pdbx_seq_one_letter_code
_entity_poly.pdbx_strand_id
1 'polypeptide(L)'
;MFIVTALLASGLFWTLTYVLIIVRGFQDRTYGMPLLALCANISWEFIFAFVLPQPRPQVYVNYVWFGLDCIILFQLLKYWRSDPPIPTVTSKWFYPLFGVILAATFSGVLLLSLELQDREGKYAAYGQNLLMSVLFVTMLLRRQGLAGQSFWIALFKLLGTLIPSIAFFIQRPQALLFDFLYAAILVFDVIYLAAVYRMNSSNRKK
;
A
#
# COMPACT_ATOMS: atom_id res chain seq x y z
N MET A 1 -12.99 22.30 -6.82
CA MET A 1 -12.38 22.54 -5.48
C MET A 1 -12.38 21.26 -4.63
N PHE A 2 -13.52 20.60 -4.43
CA PHE A 2 -13.64 19.37 -3.61
C PHE A 2 -12.65 18.23 -3.95
N ILE A 3 -12.44 17.96 -5.24
CA ILE A 3 -11.58 16.85 -5.72
C ILE A 3 -10.12 17.09 -5.38
N VAL A 4 -9.64 18.33 -5.60
CA VAL A 4 -8.26 18.70 -5.30
C VAL A 4 -8.00 18.58 -3.80
N THR A 5 -8.95 19.02 -2.97
CA THR A 5 -8.89 18.84 -1.52
C THR A 5 -8.85 17.36 -1.12
N ALA A 6 -9.67 16.51 -1.76
CA ALA A 6 -9.67 15.07 -1.52
C ALA A 6 -8.33 14.39 -1.89
N LEU A 7 -7.72 14.80 -3.00
CA LEU A 7 -6.41 14.30 -3.44
C LEU A 7 -5.28 14.75 -2.52
N LEU A 8 -5.30 16.01 -2.07
CA LEU A 8 -4.32 16.51 -1.10
C LEU A 8 -4.44 15.81 0.25
N ALA A 9 -5.68 15.58 0.71
CA ALA A 9 -5.92 14.81 1.93
C ALA A 9 -5.45 13.35 1.80
N SER A 10 -5.71 12.71 0.64
CA SER A 10 -5.19 11.38 0.32
C SER A 10 -3.66 11.36 0.37
N GLY A 11 -3.02 12.32 -0.32
CA GLY A 11 -1.59 12.58 -0.30
C GLY A 11 -1.02 12.56 1.11
N LEU A 12 -1.59 13.42 1.97
CA LEU A 12 -1.20 13.56 3.37
C LEU A 12 -1.38 12.26 4.16
N PHE A 13 -2.54 11.62 4.08
CA PHE A 13 -2.82 10.42 4.88
C PHE A 13 -1.99 9.21 4.46
N TRP A 14 -1.72 9.03 3.17
CA TRP A 14 -0.80 7.99 2.71
C TRP A 14 0.65 8.28 3.10
N THR A 15 1.10 9.53 3.01
CA THR A 15 2.41 9.93 3.55
C THR A 15 2.53 9.62 5.04
N LEU A 16 1.52 9.95 5.85
CA LEU A 16 1.47 9.60 7.27
C LEU A 16 1.51 8.08 7.47
N THR A 17 0.78 7.33 6.65
CA THR A 17 0.77 5.85 6.68
C THR A 17 2.18 5.31 6.46
N TYR A 18 2.90 5.78 5.44
CA TYR A 18 4.27 5.35 5.16
C TYR A 18 5.23 5.73 6.27
N VAL A 19 5.17 6.96 6.78
CA VAL A 19 6.01 7.40 7.91
C VAL A 19 5.79 6.52 9.13
N LEU A 20 4.53 6.20 9.46
CA LEU A 20 4.22 5.33 10.59
C LEU A 20 4.67 3.88 10.35
N ILE A 21 4.54 3.35 9.13
CA ILE A 21 5.10 2.04 8.75
C ILE A 21 6.62 2.03 8.97
N ILE A 22 7.32 3.08 8.55
CA ILE A 22 8.76 3.22 8.73
C ILE A 22 9.12 3.27 10.21
N VAL A 23 8.48 4.15 10.98
CA VAL A 23 8.74 4.28 12.42
C VAL A 23 8.50 2.94 13.13
N ARG A 24 7.36 2.30 12.86
CA ARG A 24 7.00 1.03 13.49
C ARG A 24 7.92 -0.12 13.07
N GLY A 25 8.33 -0.17 11.80
CA GLY A 25 9.23 -1.19 11.29
C GLY A 25 10.61 -1.16 11.97
N PHE A 26 11.17 0.04 12.21
CA PHE A 26 12.42 0.16 12.94
C PHE A 26 12.26 -0.18 14.43
N GLN A 27 11.18 0.26 15.06
CA GLN A 27 10.89 -0.04 16.47
C GLN A 27 10.74 -1.54 16.72
N ASP A 28 9.96 -2.22 15.89
CA ASP A 28 9.66 -3.65 16.04
C ASP A 28 10.72 -4.55 15.37
N ARG A 29 11.75 -3.96 14.73
CA ARG A 29 12.79 -4.66 13.95
C ARG A 29 12.21 -5.64 12.93
N THR A 30 11.13 -5.23 12.27
CA THR A 30 10.43 -5.99 11.23
C THR A 30 9.99 -5.06 10.10
N TYR A 31 9.41 -5.61 9.04
CA TYR A 31 8.78 -4.80 7.99
C TYR A 31 7.28 -4.65 8.25
N GLY A 32 6.73 -3.48 7.91
CA GLY A 32 5.32 -3.15 8.14
C GLY A 32 4.41 -3.32 6.92
N MET A 33 4.97 -3.41 5.71
CA MET A 33 4.20 -3.60 4.47
C MET A 33 4.45 -4.99 3.86
N PRO A 34 3.41 -5.74 3.45
CA PRO A 34 3.56 -7.03 2.78
C PRO A 34 4.43 -6.96 1.51
N LEU A 35 5.24 -7.99 1.26
CA LEU A 35 6.19 -8.06 0.14
C LEU A 35 5.57 -7.71 -1.23
N LEU A 36 4.51 -8.39 -1.61
CA LEU A 36 3.90 -8.20 -2.93
C LEU A 36 3.24 -6.81 -3.06
N ALA A 37 2.65 -6.31 -1.96
CA ALA A 37 2.09 -4.97 -1.93
C ALA A 37 3.19 -3.92 -2.15
N LEU A 38 4.32 -4.05 -1.44
CA LEU A 38 5.44 -3.12 -1.56
C LEU A 38 6.07 -3.13 -2.96
N CYS A 39 6.25 -4.31 -3.57
CA CYS A 39 6.78 -4.40 -4.92
C CYS A 39 5.87 -3.74 -5.97
N ALA A 40 4.55 -3.92 -5.85
CA ALA A 40 3.59 -3.23 -6.71
C ALA A 40 3.63 -1.71 -6.47
N ASN A 41 3.65 -1.29 -5.21
CA ASN A 41 3.58 0.10 -4.80
C ASN A 41 4.78 0.91 -5.31
N ILE A 42 6.01 0.42 -5.03
CA ILE A 42 7.23 1.09 -5.47
C ILE A 42 7.33 1.11 -7.00
N SER A 43 6.80 0.08 -7.67
CA SER A 43 6.74 0.02 -9.12
C SER A 43 5.81 1.08 -9.69
N TRP A 44 4.61 1.21 -9.13
CA TRP A 44 3.65 2.25 -9.53
C TRP A 44 4.23 3.64 -9.30
N GLU A 45 4.78 3.90 -8.12
CA GLU A 45 5.35 5.20 -7.77
C GLU A 45 6.52 5.55 -8.69
N PHE A 46 7.40 4.60 -9.02
CA PHE A 46 8.47 4.82 -9.99
C PHE A 46 7.93 5.11 -11.39
N ILE A 47 7.00 4.29 -11.88
CA ILE A 47 6.44 4.44 -13.23
C ILE A 47 5.80 5.82 -13.37
N PHE A 48 4.95 6.23 -12.43
CA PHE A 48 4.22 7.49 -12.49
C PHE A 48 5.01 8.71 -12.00
N ALA A 49 6.26 8.52 -11.56
CA ALA A 49 7.23 9.58 -11.28
C ALA A 49 8.23 9.81 -12.43
N PHE A 50 8.66 8.74 -13.11
CA PHE A 50 9.81 8.79 -14.02
C PHE A 50 9.55 8.26 -15.44
N VAL A 51 8.68 7.26 -15.62
CA VAL A 51 8.47 6.59 -16.92
C VAL A 51 7.28 7.19 -17.66
N LEU A 52 6.14 7.27 -16.98
CA LEU A 52 4.87 7.85 -17.43
C LEU A 52 4.45 8.92 -16.42
N PRO A 53 5.23 10.02 -16.29
CA PRO A 53 5.04 10.99 -15.21
C PRO A 53 3.64 11.60 -15.24
N GLN A 54 2.95 11.55 -14.10
CA GLN A 54 1.65 12.18 -13.95
C GLN A 54 1.72 13.71 -14.05
N PRO A 55 0.62 14.40 -14.38
CA PRO A 55 0.59 15.86 -14.36
C PRO A 55 0.86 16.44 -12.97
N ARG A 56 1.36 17.67 -12.94
CA ARG A 56 1.48 18.45 -11.69
C ARG A 56 0.08 18.71 -11.10
N PRO A 57 -0.08 18.69 -9.77
CA PRO A 57 0.96 18.56 -8.75
C PRO A 57 1.28 17.11 -8.34
N GLN A 58 0.57 16.10 -8.86
CA GLN A 58 0.65 14.72 -8.38
C GLN A 58 2.06 14.11 -8.50
N VAL A 59 2.81 14.45 -9.56
CA VAL A 59 4.19 13.95 -9.73
C VAL A 59 5.12 14.25 -8.54
N TYR A 60 4.93 15.38 -7.87
CA TYR A 60 5.73 15.73 -6.69
C TYR A 60 5.40 14.84 -5.50
N VAL A 61 4.13 14.46 -5.35
CA VAL A 61 3.69 13.50 -4.34
C VAL A 61 4.32 12.13 -4.63
N ASN A 62 4.35 11.71 -5.89
CA ASN A 62 4.96 10.44 -6.29
C ASN A 62 6.47 10.41 -6.00
N TYR A 63 7.21 11.51 -6.17
CA TYR A 63 8.62 11.56 -5.78
C TYR A 63 8.82 11.36 -4.27
N VAL A 64 7.97 12.00 -3.46
CA VAL A 64 8.02 11.86 -1.99
C VAL A 64 7.67 10.43 -1.60
N TRP A 65 6.58 9.89 -2.14
CA TRP A 65 6.14 8.52 -1.89
C TRP A 65 7.21 7.50 -2.30
N PHE A 66 7.77 7.62 -3.50
CA PHE A 66 8.84 6.73 -3.97
C PHE A 66 10.05 6.73 -3.03
N GLY A 67 10.44 7.91 -2.53
CA GLY A 67 11.51 8.02 -1.54
C GLY A 67 11.20 7.32 -0.22
N LEU A 68 9.95 7.38 0.24
CA LEU A 68 9.50 6.64 1.42
C LEU A 68 9.44 5.13 1.17
N ASP A 69 8.97 4.71 0.00
CA ASP A 69 8.94 3.30 -0.41
C ASP A 69 10.34 2.70 -0.50
N CYS A 70 11.37 3.45 -0.92
CA CYS A 70 12.76 3.02 -0.84
C CYS A 70 13.17 2.69 0.61
N ILE A 71 12.72 3.46 1.60
CA ILE A 71 13.00 3.21 3.02
C ILE A 71 12.24 1.97 3.51
N ILE A 72 10.97 1.82 3.14
CA ILE A 72 10.16 0.65 3.49
C ILE A 72 10.75 -0.62 2.84
N LEU A 73 11.22 -0.53 1.61
CA LEU A 73 11.92 -1.60 0.90
C LEU A 73 13.21 -1.99 1.63
N PHE A 74 13.99 -1.01 2.06
CA PHE A 74 15.16 -1.28 2.89
C PHE A 74 14.79 -2.03 4.18
N GLN A 75 13.71 -1.66 4.87
CA GLN A 75 13.24 -2.39 6.05
C GLN A 75 12.86 -3.83 5.73
N LEU A 76 12.17 -4.05 4.61
CA LEU A 76 11.83 -5.39 4.14
C LEU A 76 13.08 -6.22 3.90
N LEU A 77 14.02 -5.72 3.08
CA LEU A 77 15.24 -6.45 2.74
C LEU A 77 16.17 -6.66 3.95
N LYS A 78 16.14 -5.76 4.93
CA LYS A 78 16.90 -5.89 6.17
C LYS A 78 16.27 -6.89 7.14
N TYR A 79 14.96 -6.84 7.32
CA TYR A 79 14.26 -7.57 8.38
C TYR A 79 13.43 -8.76 7.91
N TRP A 80 13.46 -9.14 6.63
CA TRP A 80 12.63 -10.25 6.12
C TRP A 80 12.82 -11.57 6.90
N ARG A 81 14.03 -11.83 7.45
CA ARG A 81 14.31 -13.04 8.24
C ARG A 81 13.57 -13.08 9.59
N SER A 82 13.16 -11.93 10.13
CA SER A 82 12.37 -11.86 11.37
C SER A 82 10.96 -12.43 11.20
N ASP A 83 10.43 -12.37 9.98
CA ASP A 83 9.11 -12.86 9.61
C ASP A 83 9.10 -13.17 8.10
N PRO A 84 9.60 -14.34 7.68
CA PRO A 84 9.75 -14.68 6.27
C PRO A 84 8.46 -14.43 5.48
N PRO A 85 8.46 -13.51 4.48
CA PRO A 85 7.25 -13.21 3.72
C PRO A 85 6.68 -14.43 3.00
N ILE A 86 7.56 -15.35 2.63
CA ILE A 86 7.28 -16.61 1.94
C ILE A 86 7.79 -17.75 2.83
N PRO A 87 6.90 -18.49 3.54
CA PRO A 87 7.30 -19.41 4.60
C PRO A 87 8.27 -20.53 4.19
N THR A 88 8.22 -20.97 2.92
CA THR A 88 9.01 -22.11 2.42
C THR A 88 10.32 -21.70 1.73
N VAL A 89 10.60 -20.40 1.61
CA VAL A 89 11.77 -19.90 0.88
C VAL A 89 13.03 -19.93 1.75
N THR A 90 14.10 -20.49 1.19
CA THR A 90 15.42 -20.45 1.83
C THR A 90 16.14 -19.12 1.55
N SER A 91 17.13 -18.77 2.38
CA SER A 91 17.93 -17.55 2.20
C SER A 91 18.59 -17.42 0.82
N LYS A 92 18.88 -18.54 0.15
CA LYS A 92 19.48 -18.54 -1.20
C LYS A 92 18.48 -18.07 -2.28
N TRP A 93 17.20 -18.37 -2.10
CA TRP A 93 16.15 -18.10 -3.09
C TRP A 93 15.40 -16.80 -2.85
N PHE A 94 15.51 -16.20 -1.66
CA PHE A 94 14.78 -14.98 -1.32
C PHE A 94 15.07 -13.82 -2.27
N TYR A 95 16.34 -13.45 -2.48
CA TYR A 95 16.68 -12.30 -3.32
C TYR A 95 16.39 -12.51 -4.82
N PRO A 96 16.69 -13.68 -5.42
CA PRO A 96 16.24 -13.98 -6.78
C PRO A 96 14.72 -13.87 -6.94
N LEU A 97 13.97 -14.46 -6.00
CA LEU A 97 12.50 -14.42 -6.07
C LEU A 97 11.95 -13.02 -5.84
N PHE A 98 12.53 -12.25 -4.93
CA PHE A 98 12.23 -10.82 -4.77
C PHE A 98 12.42 -10.06 -6.09
N GLY A 99 13.54 -10.28 -6.78
CA GLY A 99 13.81 -9.66 -8.08
C GLY A 99 12.78 -10.03 -9.13
N VAL A 100 12.37 -11.30 -9.20
CA VAL A 100 11.31 -11.76 -10.10
C VAL A 100 9.95 -11.13 -9.75
N ILE A 101 9.58 -11.06 -8.47
CA ILE A 101 8.33 -10.42 -8.02
C ILE A 101 8.32 -8.93 -8.37
N LEU A 102 9.44 -8.23 -8.13
CA LEU A 102 9.58 -6.81 -8.46
C LEU A 102 9.49 -6.59 -9.98
N ALA A 103 10.20 -7.38 -10.78
CA ALA A 103 10.13 -7.28 -12.24
C ALA A 103 8.73 -7.59 -12.78
N ALA A 104 8.05 -8.60 -12.23
CA ALA A 104 6.70 -8.97 -12.62
C ALA A 104 5.67 -7.88 -12.25
N THR A 105 5.75 -7.32 -11.05
CA THR A 105 4.86 -6.23 -10.62
C THR A 105 5.11 -4.95 -11.40
N PHE A 106 6.37 -4.59 -11.66
CA PHE A 106 6.74 -3.47 -12.52
C PHE A 106 6.16 -3.60 -13.92
N SER A 107 6.42 -4.76 -14.56
CA SER A 107 5.93 -5.05 -15.91
C SER A 107 4.41 -5.06 -15.94
N GLY A 108 3.77 -5.67 -14.94
CA GLY A 108 2.31 -5.72 -14.81
C GLY A 108 1.69 -4.33 -14.71
N VAL A 109 2.20 -3.47 -13.84
CA VAL A 109 1.71 -2.08 -13.71
C VAL A 109 1.91 -1.30 -15.01
N LEU A 110 3.09 -1.39 -15.62
CA LEU A 110 3.40 -0.67 -16.85
C LEU A 110 2.49 -1.11 -18.01
N LEU A 111 2.44 -2.42 -18.27
CA LEU A 111 1.68 -2.98 -19.38
C LEU A 111 0.18 -2.76 -19.21
N LEU A 112 -0.36 -2.92 -17.99
CA LEU A 112 -1.76 -2.61 -17.69
C LEU A 112 -2.09 -1.14 -17.98
N SER A 113 -1.19 -0.23 -17.59
CA SER A 113 -1.40 1.22 -17.79
C SER A 113 -1.35 1.60 -19.28
N LEU A 114 -0.50 0.94 -20.06
CA LEU A 114 -0.43 1.15 -21.51
C LEU A 114 -1.66 0.58 -22.23
N GLU A 115 -2.04 -0.66 -21.91
CA GLU A 115 -3.17 -1.37 -22.54
C GLU A 115 -4.49 -0.63 -22.29
N LEU A 116 -4.73 -0.20 -21.04
CA LEU A 116 -5.94 0.52 -20.67
C LEU A 116 -5.89 2.02 -21.03
N GLN A 117 -4.80 2.49 -21.63
CA GLN A 117 -4.54 3.91 -21.90
C GLN A 117 -4.68 4.79 -20.62
N ASP A 118 -4.41 4.21 -19.45
CA ASP A 118 -4.56 4.82 -18.14
C ASP A 118 -3.31 5.62 -17.78
N ARG A 119 -3.17 6.79 -18.42
CA ARG A 119 -2.02 7.68 -18.22
C ARG A 119 -1.89 8.19 -16.79
N GLU A 120 -2.96 8.14 -16.01
CA GLU A 120 -2.94 8.51 -14.59
C GLU A 120 -2.80 7.28 -13.67
N GLY A 121 -2.69 6.07 -14.20
CA GLY A 121 -2.45 4.88 -13.39
C GLY A 121 -3.52 4.55 -12.35
N LYS A 122 -4.75 5.07 -12.51
CA LYS A 122 -5.85 4.91 -11.54
C LYS A 122 -6.28 3.45 -11.38
N TYR A 123 -6.37 2.69 -12.47
CA TYR A 123 -6.71 1.26 -12.43
C TYR A 123 -5.62 0.47 -11.71
N ALA A 124 -4.36 0.72 -12.04
CA ALA A 124 -3.24 0.08 -11.34
C ALA A 124 -3.20 0.47 -9.85
N ALA A 125 -3.44 1.75 -9.54
CA ALA A 125 -3.46 2.28 -8.17
C ALA A 125 -4.54 1.61 -7.30
N TYR A 126 -5.78 1.55 -7.78
CA TYR A 126 -6.86 0.91 -7.02
C TYR A 126 -6.76 -0.62 -7.01
N GLY A 127 -6.32 -1.23 -8.11
CA GLY A 127 -6.09 -2.67 -8.18
C GLY A 127 -5.04 -3.15 -7.16
N GLN A 128 -3.88 -2.47 -7.11
CA GLN A 128 -2.85 -2.81 -6.13
C GLN A 128 -3.24 -2.42 -4.70
N ASN A 129 -4.08 -1.40 -4.50
CA ASN A 129 -4.55 -1.04 -3.17
C ASN A 129 -5.54 -2.08 -2.61
N LEU A 130 -6.39 -2.68 -3.44
CA LEU A 130 -7.19 -3.85 -3.02
C LEU A 130 -6.28 -5.01 -2.62
N LEU A 131 -5.29 -5.35 -3.45
CA LEU A 131 -4.28 -6.35 -3.13
C LEU A 131 -3.59 -6.03 -1.79
N MET A 132 -3.15 -4.80 -1.60
CA MET A 132 -2.53 -4.33 -0.36
C MET A 132 -3.47 -4.51 0.84
N SER A 133 -4.73 -4.09 0.73
CA SER A 133 -5.71 -4.18 1.81
C SER A 133 -5.94 -5.63 2.26
N VAL A 134 -6.06 -6.56 1.32
CA VAL A 134 -6.13 -8.00 1.61
C VAL A 134 -4.85 -8.48 2.31
N LEU A 135 -3.68 -8.11 1.79
CA LEU A 135 -2.40 -8.57 2.30
C LEU A 135 -2.07 -8.03 3.70
N PHE A 136 -2.51 -6.83 4.06
CA PHE A 136 -2.37 -6.32 5.43
C PHE A 136 -3.18 -7.16 6.43
N VAL A 137 -4.41 -7.55 6.08
CA VAL A 137 -5.23 -8.46 6.90
C VAL A 137 -4.54 -9.82 7.05
N THR A 138 -4.09 -10.42 5.96
CA THR A 138 -3.46 -11.76 6.03
C THR A 138 -2.15 -11.74 6.82
N MET A 139 -1.33 -10.68 6.65
CA MET A 139 -0.11 -10.47 7.41
C MET A 139 -0.38 -10.32 8.91
N LEU A 140 -1.41 -9.55 9.30
CA LEU A 140 -1.83 -9.42 10.69
C LEU A 140 -2.27 -10.75 11.30
N LEU A 141 -3.12 -11.50 10.60
CA LEU A 141 -3.63 -12.79 11.06
C LEU A 141 -2.51 -13.83 11.17
N ARG A 142 -1.57 -13.84 10.22
CA ARG A 142 -0.38 -14.73 10.26
C ARG A 142 0.51 -14.42 11.45
N ARG A 143 0.79 -13.14 11.72
CA ARG A 143 1.69 -12.72 12.80
C ARG A 143 1.10 -12.94 14.20
N GLN A 144 -0.23 -13.02 14.32
CA GLN A 144 -0.94 -13.09 15.60
C GLN A 144 -0.53 -11.97 16.57
N GLY A 145 -0.16 -10.80 16.04
CA GLY A 145 0.37 -9.69 16.80
C GLY A 145 0.58 -8.44 15.95
N LEU A 146 0.84 -7.33 16.63
CA LEU A 146 0.97 -6.00 16.01
C LEU A 146 2.39 -5.67 15.54
N ALA A 147 3.27 -6.67 15.40
CA ALA A 147 4.63 -6.43 14.92
C ALA A 147 4.57 -5.75 13.55
N GLY A 148 5.26 -4.62 13.39
CA GLY A 148 5.30 -3.81 12.16
C GLY A 148 3.98 -3.09 11.83
N GLN A 149 2.96 -3.18 12.67
CA GLN A 149 1.61 -2.67 12.41
C GLN A 149 1.12 -1.82 13.59
N SER A 150 0.14 -0.95 13.36
CA SER A 150 -0.44 -0.14 14.43
C SER A 150 -1.82 0.37 14.05
N PHE A 151 -2.60 0.77 15.06
CA PHE A 151 -3.93 1.34 14.86
C PHE A 151 -3.89 2.57 13.94
N TRP A 152 -2.90 3.44 14.13
CA TRP A 152 -2.74 4.66 13.34
C TRP A 152 -2.36 4.38 11.88
N ILE A 153 -1.56 3.34 11.61
CA ILE A 153 -1.29 2.88 10.23
C ILE A 153 -2.61 2.46 9.57
N ALA A 154 -3.40 1.62 10.24
CA ALA A 154 -4.68 1.16 9.72
C ALA A 154 -5.67 2.31 9.46
N LEU A 155 -5.76 3.27 10.40
CA LEU A 155 -6.68 4.40 10.29
C LEU A 155 -6.30 5.34 9.15
N PHE A 156 -5.03 5.75 9.06
CA PHE A 156 -4.62 6.68 8.00
C PHE A 156 -4.61 6.02 6.63
N LYS A 157 -4.31 4.72 6.52
CA LYS A 157 -4.46 3.97 5.27
C LYS A 157 -5.92 4.02 4.77
N LEU A 158 -6.87 3.73 5.67
CA LEU A 158 -8.30 3.76 5.37
C LEU A 158 -8.71 5.16 4.90
N LEU A 159 -8.37 6.21 5.64
CA LEU A 159 -8.73 7.59 5.29
C LEU A 159 -8.08 8.05 3.99
N GLY A 160 -6.83 7.65 3.76
CA GLY A 160 -6.08 7.95 2.55
C GLY A 160 -6.72 7.39 1.28
N THR A 161 -7.49 6.30 1.39
CA THR A 161 -8.21 5.71 0.25
C THR A 161 -9.68 6.12 0.21
N LEU A 162 -10.36 6.15 1.36
CA LEU A 162 -11.80 6.42 1.43
C LEU A 162 -12.16 7.81 0.88
N ILE A 163 -11.36 8.82 1.24
CA ILE A 163 -11.61 10.21 0.82
C ILE A 163 -11.57 10.38 -0.71
N PRO A 164 -10.51 9.96 -1.43
CA PRO A 164 -10.50 10.04 -2.88
C PRO A 164 -11.52 9.09 -3.53
N SER A 165 -11.82 7.92 -2.95
CA SER A 165 -12.86 7.02 -3.46
C SER A 165 -14.24 7.69 -3.47
N ILE A 166 -14.62 8.36 -2.37
CA ILE A 166 -15.89 9.12 -2.32
C ILE A 166 -15.89 10.24 -3.36
N ALA A 167 -14.79 10.99 -3.48
CA ALA A 167 -14.70 12.08 -4.43
C ALA A 167 -14.77 11.63 -5.90
N PHE A 168 -14.23 10.45 -6.22
CA PHE A 168 -14.31 9.87 -7.55
C PHE A 168 -15.66 9.22 -7.84
N PHE A 169 -16.26 8.56 -6.85
CA PHE A 169 -17.62 8.00 -6.97
C PHE A 169 -18.66 9.08 -7.31
N ILE A 170 -18.58 10.24 -6.66
CA ILE A 170 -19.48 11.36 -6.93
C ILE A 170 -19.28 11.93 -8.35
N GLN A 171 -18.04 11.96 -8.85
CA GLN A 171 -17.73 12.51 -10.18
C GLN A 171 -18.10 11.58 -11.33
N ARG A 172 -17.82 10.29 -11.17
CA ARG A 172 -18.07 9.26 -12.18
C ARG A 172 -18.89 8.14 -11.57
N PRO A 173 -20.17 8.42 -11.25
CA PRO A 173 -21.06 7.36 -10.82
C PRO A 173 -21.16 6.29 -11.93
N GLN A 174 -21.36 5.03 -11.56
CA GLN A 174 -21.54 3.87 -12.45
C GLN A 174 -20.27 3.36 -13.15
N ALA A 175 -19.08 3.76 -12.68
CA ALA A 175 -17.84 3.11 -13.09
C ALA A 175 -17.68 1.77 -12.35
N LEU A 176 -18.42 0.74 -12.78
CA LEU A 176 -18.64 -0.52 -12.05
C LEU A 176 -17.38 -1.15 -11.44
N LEU A 177 -16.26 -1.17 -12.18
CA LEU A 177 -15.00 -1.71 -11.66
C LEU A 177 -14.45 -0.86 -10.50
N PHE A 178 -14.49 0.47 -10.63
CA PHE A 178 -14.08 1.38 -9.57
C PHE A 178 -15.02 1.30 -8.36
N ASP A 179 -16.34 1.25 -8.59
CA ASP A 179 -17.33 1.10 -7.53
C ASP A 179 -17.09 -0.19 -6.71
N PHE A 180 -16.81 -1.30 -7.41
CA PHE A 180 -16.38 -2.55 -6.79
C PHE A 180 -15.08 -2.40 -6.01
N LEU A 181 -14.03 -1.81 -6.62
CA LEU A 181 -12.73 -1.62 -5.96
C LEU A 181 -12.85 -0.77 -4.70
N TYR A 182 -13.62 0.32 -4.74
CA TYR A 182 -13.85 1.20 -3.59
C TYR A 182 -14.53 0.45 -2.44
N ALA A 183 -15.61 -0.29 -2.74
CA ALA A 183 -16.34 -1.05 -1.73
C ALA A 183 -15.48 -2.18 -1.15
N ALA A 184 -14.77 -2.93 -2.00
CA ALA A 184 -13.91 -4.03 -1.57
C ALA A 184 -12.75 -3.54 -0.70
N ILE A 185 -12.06 -2.46 -1.10
CA ILE A 185 -10.98 -1.87 -0.29
C ILE A 185 -11.53 -1.40 1.05
N LEU A 186 -12.66 -0.71 1.07
CA LEU A 186 -13.28 -0.23 2.31
C LEU A 186 -13.58 -1.40 3.26
N VAL A 187 -14.14 -2.49 2.76
CA VAL A 187 -14.42 -3.69 3.57
C VAL A 187 -13.14 -4.24 4.19
N PHE A 188 -12.08 -4.46 3.39
CA PHE A 188 -10.83 -5.00 3.92
C PHE A 188 -10.11 -4.04 4.87
N ASP A 189 -10.17 -2.74 4.62
CA ASP A 189 -9.56 -1.73 5.50
C ASP A 189 -10.30 -1.60 6.83
N VAL A 190 -11.63 -1.72 6.84
CA VAL A 190 -12.42 -1.77 8.08
C VAL A 190 -12.12 -3.06 8.85
N ILE A 191 -12.03 -4.22 8.16
CA ILE A 191 -11.62 -5.48 8.80
C ILE A 191 -10.23 -5.34 9.43
N TYR A 192 -9.29 -4.77 8.69
CA TYR A 192 -7.92 -4.54 9.15
C TYR A 192 -7.89 -3.63 10.39
N LEU A 193 -8.54 -2.47 10.33
CA LEU A 193 -8.63 -1.51 11.44
C LEU A 193 -9.26 -2.15 12.68
N ALA A 194 -10.38 -2.87 12.51
CA ALA A 194 -11.07 -3.55 13.61
C ALA A 194 -10.20 -4.65 14.25
N ALA A 195 -9.50 -5.44 13.44
CA ALA A 195 -8.60 -6.49 13.92
C ALA A 195 -7.43 -5.90 14.71
N VAL A 196 -6.79 -4.84 14.20
CA VAL A 196 -5.72 -4.12 14.89
C VAL A 196 -6.21 -3.52 16.21
N TYR A 197 -7.39 -2.90 16.21
CA TYR A 197 -7.98 -2.31 17.42
C TYR A 197 -8.23 -3.36 18.52
N ARG A 198 -8.77 -4.53 18.15
CA ARG A 198 -9.01 -5.64 19.07
C ARG A 198 -7.70 -6.16 19.68
N MET A 199 -6.68 -6.37 18.86
CA MET A 199 -5.37 -6.83 19.32
C MET A 199 -4.68 -5.80 20.23
N ASN A 200 -4.77 -4.50 19.90
CA ASN A 200 -4.21 -3.43 20.71
C ASN A 200 -4.87 -3.33 22.09
N SER A 201 -6.20 -3.49 22.14
CA SER A 201 -6.98 -3.47 23.39
C SER A 201 -6.67 -4.67 24.29
N SER A 202 -6.39 -5.83 23.70
CA SER A 202 -5.96 -7.03 24.43
C SER A 202 -4.58 -6.83 25.07
N ASN A 203 -3.63 -6.24 24.34
CA ASN A 203 -2.28 -5.98 24.84
C ASN A 203 -2.23 -4.94 25.97
N ARG A 204 -3.19 -4.00 26.03
CA ARG A 204 -3.29 -3.03 27.14
C ARG A 204 -3.86 -3.60 28.43
N LYS A 205 -4.52 -4.76 28.37
CA LYS A 205 -5.12 -5.45 29.52
C LYS A 205 -4.18 -6.49 30.15
N LYS A 206 -3.05 -6.80 29.51
CA LYS A 206 -1.99 -7.64 30.03
C LYS A 206 -0.89 -6.76 30.61
#